data_AF-A0A522C0X1-F1
#
_entry.id   AF-A0A522C0X1-F1
#
_cell.length_a   1.000
_cell.length_b   1.000
_cell.length_c   1.000
_cell.angle_alpha   90.00
_cell.angle_beta   90.00
_cell.angle_gamma   90.00
#
_symmetry.space_group_name_H-M   'P 1'
#
loop_
_entity.id
_entity.type
_entity.pdbx_description
1 polymer ?
#
loop_
_entity_poly.entity_id
_entity_poly.type
_entity_poly.pdbx_seq_one_letter_code
_entity_poly.pdbx_strand_id
1 'polypeptide(L)'
;MAAVLGHGTVGNPVMPGRWLCKAFRPDGPGTGRGYNSFRHFGRVVQRYPMRTLVAPSRFDGRPAYQLVYRAYHSFCGELRMVDEVRRVESGLYLGMGTWGFSARQRQQPLPFQLQGPVGRYREDIGEMREGYDWKREIPALKKGRTR
;
A
#
# COMPACT_ATOMS: atom_id res chain seq x y z
N MET A 1 -1.26 17.85 -15.76
CA MET A 1 0.07 17.35 -15.33
C MET A 1 0.02 16.20 -14.31
N ALA A 2 -1.06 15.40 -14.24
CA ALA A 2 -1.15 14.24 -13.33
C ALA A 2 -0.85 12.89 -14.01
N ALA A 3 -1.02 12.79 -15.33
CA ALA A 3 -0.87 11.53 -16.07
C ALA A 3 0.59 11.04 -16.22
N VAL A 4 1.56 11.97 -16.21
CA VAL A 4 2.98 11.66 -16.47
C VAL A 4 3.67 11.02 -15.24
N LEU A 5 3.23 11.34 -14.02
CA LEU A 5 3.83 10.79 -12.79
C LEU A 5 3.38 9.36 -12.48
N GLY A 6 2.20 8.96 -12.96
CA GLY A 6 1.71 7.58 -12.82
C GLY A 6 2.51 6.59 -13.66
N HIS A 7 2.85 6.94 -14.91
CA HIS A 7 3.58 6.04 -15.81
C HIS A 7 5.06 5.83 -15.42
N GLY A 8 5.71 6.86 -14.87
CA GLY A 8 7.13 6.78 -14.47
C GLY A 8 7.42 6.04 -13.16
N THR A 9 6.41 5.82 -12.31
CA THR A 9 6.61 5.22 -10.97
C THR A 9 6.16 3.77 -10.85
N VAL A 10 5.24 3.30 -11.72
CA VAL A 10 4.80 1.88 -11.80
C VAL A 10 5.24 1.17 -13.09
N GLY A 11 5.84 1.90 -14.04
CA GLY A 11 6.28 1.40 -15.35
C GLY A 11 7.76 1.64 -15.66
N ASN A 12 8.63 1.81 -14.65
CA ASN A 12 10.06 1.95 -14.88
C ASN A 12 10.73 0.57 -14.96
N PRO A 13 11.26 0.13 -16.13
CA PRO A 13 11.91 -1.18 -16.27
C PRO A 13 13.20 -1.30 -15.43
N VAL A 14 13.80 -0.17 -15.06
CA VAL A 14 15.05 -0.10 -14.29
C VAL A 14 14.78 -0.24 -12.80
N MET A 15 13.95 0.58 -12.16
CA MET A 15 13.55 0.39 -10.76
C MET A 15 12.19 1.06 -10.53
N PRO A 16 11.19 0.39 -9.93
CA PRO A 16 11.21 -0.95 -9.32
C PRO A 16 10.96 -2.14 -10.27
N GLY A 17 10.79 -1.89 -11.57
CA GLY A 17 10.23 -2.85 -12.53
C GLY A 17 8.77 -2.53 -12.87
N ARG A 18 8.16 -3.32 -13.76
CA ARG A 18 6.73 -3.21 -14.10
C ARG A 18 5.89 -3.82 -12.98
N TRP A 19 5.02 -3.02 -12.37
CA TRP A 19 4.10 -3.51 -11.34
C TRP A 19 3.16 -4.60 -11.90
N LEU A 20 2.94 -5.66 -11.12
CA LEU A 20 2.10 -6.80 -11.51
C LEU A 20 0.87 -6.93 -10.62
N CYS A 21 1.09 -7.05 -9.32
CA CYS A 21 0.02 -7.32 -8.36
C CYS A 21 0.46 -6.98 -6.93
N LYS A 22 -0.48 -7.15 -5.99
CA LYS A 22 -0.22 -7.20 -4.55
C LYS A 22 -0.58 -8.59 -4.04
N ALA A 23 0.16 -9.08 -3.05
CA ALA A 23 -0.14 -10.31 -2.34
C ALA A 23 -0.36 -10.01 -0.86
N PHE A 24 -1.29 -10.73 -0.24
CA PHE A 24 -1.69 -10.53 1.15
C PHE A 24 -1.82 -11.87 1.87
N ARG A 25 -1.50 -11.90 3.16
CA ARG A 25 -1.83 -12.99 4.07
C ARG A 25 -2.21 -12.45 5.46
N PRO A 26 -3.12 -13.10 6.19
CA PRO A 26 -3.29 -12.84 7.61
C PRO A 26 -2.03 -13.28 8.38
N ASP A 27 -1.72 -12.58 9.46
CA ASP A 27 -0.64 -12.95 10.39
C ASP A 27 -1.03 -12.81 11.87
N GLY A 28 -2.27 -12.41 12.14
CA GLY A 28 -2.87 -12.36 13.46
C GLY A 28 -4.31 -11.86 13.41
N PRO A 29 -4.98 -11.75 14.58
CA PRO A 29 -6.33 -11.19 14.66
C PRO A 29 -6.37 -9.77 14.07
N GLY A 30 -7.22 -9.56 13.06
CA GLY A 30 -7.44 -8.26 12.43
C GLY A 30 -6.21 -7.66 11.71
N THR A 31 -5.14 -8.44 11.54
CA THR A 31 -3.87 -7.97 10.99
C THR A 31 -3.27 -8.95 10.00
N GLY A 32 -2.39 -8.45 9.14
CA GLY A 32 -1.73 -9.25 8.13
C GLY A 32 -0.50 -8.57 7.54
N ARG A 33 0.07 -9.25 6.55
CA ARG A 33 1.23 -8.79 5.77
C ARG A 33 0.90 -8.81 4.29
N GLY A 34 1.60 -7.98 3.55
CA GLY A 34 1.59 -8.04 2.11
C GLY A 34 2.82 -7.42 1.48
N TYR A 35 2.91 -7.54 0.16
CA TYR A 35 3.92 -6.88 -0.66
C TYR A 35 3.39 -6.65 -2.07
N ASN A 36 4.12 -5.84 -2.83
CA ASN A 36 3.91 -5.66 -4.25
C ASN A 36 4.84 -6.60 -5.04
N SER A 37 4.34 -7.16 -6.13
CA SER A 37 5.15 -7.95 -7.07
C SER A 37 5.43 -7.14 -8.33
N PHE A 38 6.65 -7.25 -8.84
CA PHE A 38 7.12 -6.55 -10.04
C PHE A 38 7.76 -7.54 -11.01
N ARG A 39 7.61 -7.29 -12.32
CA ARG A 39 8.47 -7.88 -13.35
C ARG A 39 9.69 -6.99 -13.53
N HIS A 40 10.87 -7.52 -13.25
CA HIS A 40 12.13 -6.81 -13.30
C HIS A 40 13.18 -7.73 -13.92
N PHE A 41 13.74 -7.31 -15.07
CA PHE A 41 14.64 -8.12 -15.91
C PHE A 41 14.16 -9.57 -16.12
N GLY A 42 12.90 -9.73 -16.54
CA GLY A 42 12.28 -11.04 -16.82
C GLY A 42 11.87 -11.86 -15.58
N ARG A 43 12.31 -11.47 -14.38
CA ARG A 43 11.98 -12.18 -13.13
C ARG A 43 10.85 -11.49 -12.38
N VAL A 44 10.06 -12.28 -11.64
CA VAL A 44 9.06 -11.73 -10.72
C VAL A 44 9.70 -11.56 -9.34
N VAL A 45 9.83 -10.32 -8.90
CA VAL A 45 10.45 -9.94 -7.61
C VAL A 45 9.41 -9.34 -6.66
N GLN A 46 9.59 -9.58 -5.36
CA GLN A 46 8.75 -9.03 -4.29
C GLN A 46 9.40 -7.74 -3.76
N ARG A 47 8.64 -6.66 -3.63
CA ARG A 47 9.11 -5.37 -3.11
C ARG A 47 8.02 -4.68 -2.29
N TYR A 48 8.43 -3.67 -1.53
CA TYR A 48 7.53 -2.80 -0.76
C TYR A 48 6.59 -3.59 0.17
N PRO A 49 7.15 -4.27 1.18
CA PRO A 49 6.37 -4.92 2.23
C PRO A 49 5.48 -3.91 2.96
N MET A 50 4.29 -4.35 3.34
CA MET A 50 3.30 -3.55 4.05
C MET A 50 2.62 -4.35 5.16
N ARG A 51 2.31 -3.66 6.26
CA ARG A 51 1.40 -4.16 7.30
C ARG A 51 -0.03 -3.94 6.79
N THR A 52 -0.89 -4.92 6.97
CA THR A 52 -2.29 -4.81 6.59
C THR A 52 -3.19 -4.87 7.80
N LEU A 53 -4.26 -4.09 7.81
CA LEU A 53 -5.26 -4.06 8.86
C LEU A 53 -6.55 -3.41 8.35
N VAL A 54 -7.64 -3.56 9.09
CA VAL A 54 -8.86 -2.77 8.85
C VAL A 54 -8.83 -1.52 9.72
N ALA A 55 -8.95 -0.34 9.12
CA ALA A 55 -9.04 0.93 9.84
C ALA A 55 -9.93 1.93 9.09
N PRO A 56 -10.31 3.07 9.70
CA PRO A 56 -11.11 4.09 9.03
C PRO A 56 -10.42 4.67 7.79
N SER A 57 -11.18 4.79 6.70
CA SER A 57 -10.77 5.47 5.47
C SER A 57 -10.65 6.97 5.69
N ARG A 58 -9.68 7.60 5.03
CA ARG A 58 -9.54 9.07 5.08
C ARG A 58 -10.60 9.82 4.27
N PHE A 59 -11.27 9.13 3.33
CA PHE A 59 -12.20 9.74 2.37
C PHE A 59 -13.62 9.83 2.93
N ASP A 60 -14.06 8.82 3.69
CA ASP A 60 -15.43 8.75 4.21
C ASP A 60 -15.54 8.23 5.65
N GLY A 61 -14.42 7.96 6.33
CA GLY A 61 -14.40 7.45 7.71
C GLY A 61 -14.86 5.99 7.88
N ARG A 62 -15.35 5.32 6.83
CA ARG A 62 -15.81 3.93 6.91
C ARG A 62 -14.62 2.96 6.88
N PRO A 63 -14.77 1.72 7.39
CA PRO A 63 -13.71 0.73 7.36
C PRO A 63 -13.13 0.51 5.94
N ALA A 64 -11.81 0.42 5.85
CA ALA A 64 -11.08 0.06 4.64
C ALA A 64 -9.90 -0.85 4.99
N TYR A 65 -9.48 -1.67 4.03
CA TYR A 65 -8.29 -2.51 4.18
C TYR A 65 -7.06 -1.65 3.91
N GLN A 66 -6.37 -1.26 4.98
CA GLN A 66 -5.25 -0.33 4.95
C GLN A 66 -3.95 -1.07 4.70
N LEU A 67 -3.13 -0.55 3.79
CA LEU A 67 -1.79 -1.05 3.49
C LEU A 67 -0.78 -0.02 3.99
N VAL A 68 -0.13 -0.30 5.12
CA VAL A 68 0.79 0.64 5.77
C VAL A 68 2.23 0.24 5.55
N TYR A 69 2.92 0.98 4.69
CA TYR A 69 4.29 0.67 4.28
C TYR A 69 5.33 1.12 5.31
N ARG A 70 5.00 2.11 6.15
CA ARG A 70 5.91 2.61 7.21
C ARG A 70 6.30 1.53 8.22
N ALA A 71 5.51 0.46 8.31
CA ALA A 71 5.83 -0.69 9.16
C ALA A 71 7.16 -1.35 8.81
N TYR A 72 7.71 -1.14 7.60
CA TYR A 72 8.94 -1.79 7.16
C TYR A 72 10.02 -0.78 6.72
N HIS A 73 11.27 -1.22 6.76
CA HIS A 73 12.41 -0.52 6.13
C HIS A 73 12.33 -0.67 4.61
N SER A 74 11.72 0.31 3.94
CA SER A 74 11.58 0.37 2.48
C SER A 74 11.37 1.81 2.01
N PHE A 75 11.58 2.08 0.72
CA PHE A 75 11.33 3.41 0.14
C PHE A 75 9.88 3.89 0.35
N CYS A 76 8.88 3.04 0.08
CA CYS A 76 7.47 3.36 0.39
C CYS A 76 7.24 3.59 1.90
N GLY A 77 8.01 2.91 2.75
CA GLY A 77 8.01 3.14 4.19
C GLY A 77 8.60 4.49 4.60
N GLU A 78 9.66 4.97 3.94
CA GLU A 78 10.20 6.32 4.18
C GLU A 78 9.25 7.42 3.73
N LEU A 79 8.52 7.18 2.64
CA LEU A 79 7.49 8.10 2.17
C LEU A 79 6.20 8.04 2.97
N ARG A 80 6.11 7.18 3.98
CA ARG A 80 4.92 6.98 4.82
C ARG A 80 3.66 6.75 3.98
N MET A 81 3.82 5.97 2.90
CA MET A 81 2.74 5.61 2.00
C MET A 81 1.68 4.81 2.76
N VAL A 82 0.42 5.14 2.50
CA VAL A 82 -0.75 4.38 2.94
C VAL A 82 -1.67 4.24 1.74
N ASP A 83 -1.96 2.99 1.39
CA ASP A 83 -3.03 2.68 0.44
C ASP A 83 -4.26 2.19 1.21
N GLU A 84 -5.43 2.39 0.63
CA GLU A 84 -6.70 1.89 1.13
C GLU A 84 -7.32 0.99 0.06
N VAL A 85 -7.86 -0.17 0.43
CA VAL A 85 -8.51 -1.09 -0.52
C VAL A 85 -9.90 -1.44 -0.02
N ARG A 86 -10.86 -1.49 -0.94
CA ARG A 86 -12.21 -2.00 -0.71
C ARG A 86 -12.63 -2.98 -1.79
N ARG A 87 -13.39 -3.99 -1.37
CA ARG A 87 -14.02 -4.93 -2.29
C ARG A 87 -15.17 -4.22 -3.00
N VAL A 88 -15.20 -4.32 -4.32
CA VAL A 88 -16.34 -3.90 -5.16
C VAL A 88 -17.28 -5.08 -5.30
N GLU A 89 -16.75 -6.22 -5.73
CA GLU A 89 -17.45 -7.49 -5.82
C GLU A 89 -16.46 -8.65 -5.60
N SER A 90 -16.91 -9.90 -5.73
CA SER A 90 -16.01 -11.05 -5.56
C SER A 90 -14.88 -11.00 -6.59
N GLY A 91 -13.63 -10.97 -6.12
CA GLY A 91 -12.45 -10.94 -6.98
C GLY A 91 -12.11 -9.58 -7.60
N LEU A 92 -12.88 -8.52 -7.33
CA LEU A 92 -12.63 -7.16 -7.81
C LEU A 92 -12.56 -6.17 -6.65
N TYR A 93 -11.47 -5.38 -6.62
CA TYR A 93 -11.20 -4.45 -5.53
C TYR A 93 -10.73 -3.11 -6.09
N LEU A 94 -11.24 -2.03 -5.48
CA LEU A 94 -10.80 -0.66 -5.73
C LEU A 94 -9.77 -0.27 -4.67
N GLY A 95 -8.62 0.20 -5.13
CA GLY A 95 -7.55 0.73 -4.31
C GLY A 95 -7.38 2.22 -4.50
N MET A 96 -7.02 2.91 -3.41
CA MET A 96 -6.70 4.33 -3.39
C MET A 96 -5.33 4.49 -2.73
N GLY A 97 -4.31 4.73 -3.55
CA GLY A 97 -2.96 4.97 -3.07
C GLY A 97 -2.76 6.44 -2.73
N THR A 98 -1.88 6.73 -1.77
CA THR A 98 -1.43 8.09 -1.52
C THR A 98 0.10 8.14 -1.39
N TRP A 99 0.72 8.94 -2.24
CA TRP A 99 2.17 9.04 -2.38
C TRP A 99 2.62 10.50 -2.33
N GLY A 100 3.80 10.74 -1.76
CA GLY A 100 4.37 12.08 -1.75
C GLY A 100 5.43 12.29 -0.69
N PHE A 101 6.41 13.13 -1.01
CA PHE A 101 7.46 13.56 -0.09
C PHE A 101 6.90 14.48 0.99
N SER A 102 5.92 15.34 0.65
CA SER A 102 5.26 16.24 1.59
C SER A 102 3.88 15.75 2.06
N ALA A 103 3.41 16.28 3.20
CA ALA A 103 2.06 15.99 3.71
C ALA A 103 0.95 16.40 2.73
N ARG A 104 1.17 17.48 1.96
CA ARG A 104 0.24 17.97 0.92
C ARG A 104 0.18 17.02 -0.28
N GLN A 105 1.32 16.51 -0.73
CA GLN A 105 1.36 15.54 -1.84
C GLN A 105 0.64 14.25 -1.45
N ARG A 106 0.81 13.77 -0.21
CA ARG A 106 0.10 12.60 0.34
C ARG A 106 -1.42 12.79 0.54
N GLN A 107 -2.00 13.90 0.10
CA GLN A 107 -3.46 14.07 0.02
C GLN A 107 -4.00 13.73 -1.38
N GLN A 108 -3.15 13.64 -2.40
CA GLN A 108 -3.61 13.36 -3.76
C GLN A 108 -3.89 11.86 -3.92
N PRO A 109 -5.15 11.48 -4.21
CA PRO A 109 -5.49 10.08 -4.42
C PRO A 109 -4.98 9.58 -5.76
N LEU A 110 -4.40 8.37 -5.76
CA LEU A 110 -3.98 7.63 -6.94
C LEU A 110 -4.79 6.33 -7.00
N PRO A 111 -5.93 6.32 -7.73
CA PRO A 111 -6.77 5.13 -7.82
C PRO A 111 -6.07 4.01 -8.58
N PHE A 112 -6.29 2.76 -8.15
CA PHE A 112 -5.84 1.56 -8.84
C PHE A 112 -6.87 0.44 -8.67
N GLN A 113 -6.81 -0.56 -9.55
CA GLN A 113 -7.67 -1.74 -9.48
C GLN A 113 -6.83 -2.97 -9.11
N LEU A 114 -7.43 -3.87 -8.32
CA LEU A 114 -6.92 -5.23 -8.13
C LEU A 114 -7.97 -6.23 -8.59
N GLN A 115 -7.54 -7.24 -9.34
CA GLN A 115 -8.35 -8.39 -9.71
C GLN A 115 -7.60 -9.66 -9.32
N GLY A 116 -8.30 -10.65 -8.76
CA GLY A 116 -7.68 -11.90 -8.33
C GLY A 116 -8.61 -12.81 -7.53
N PRO A 117 -8.07 -13.90 -6.96
CA PRO A 117 -6.65 -14.23 -6.83
C PRO A 117 -6.00 -14.65 -8.17
N VAL A 118 -4.75 -14.26 -8.40
CA VAL A 118 -3.95 -14.65 -9.58
C VAL A 118 -2.82 -15.64 -9.26
N GLY A 119 -2.71 -16.06 -8.00
CA GLY A 119 -1.66 -16.94 -7.51
C GLY A 119 -1.61 -17.01 -5.99
N ARG A 120 -0.76 -17.90 -5.46
CA ARG A 120 -0.52 -18.05 -4.02
C ARG A 120 0.42 -16.97 -3.49
N TYR A 121 0.25 -16.59 -2.23
CA TYR A 121 1.25 -15.84 -1.48
C TYR A 121 2.52 -16.68 -1.38
N ARG A 122 3.69 -16.13 -1.70
CA ARG A 122 4.96 -16.88 -1.68
C ARG A 122 5.57 -16.91 -0.29
N GLU A 123 6.13 -15.79 0.15
CA GLU A 123 6.82 -15.70 1.44
C GLU A 123 6.82 -14.26 1.95
N ASP A 124 7.11 -14.11 3.23
CA ASP A 124 7.28 -12.80 3.84
C ASP A 124 8.59 -12.15 3.44
N ILE A 125 8.56 -10.83 3.26
CA ILE A 125 9.75 -10.02 3.01
C ILE A 125 9.77 -8.79 3.92
N GLY A 126 10.96 -8.19 4.00
CA GLY A 126 11.19 -6.93 4.69
C GLY A 126 11.47 -7.07 6.17
N GLU A 127 12.25 -6.11 6.66
CA GLU A 127 12.51 -5.90 8.07
C GLU A 127 11.49 -4.92 8.66
N MET A 128 10.76 -5.37 9.68
CA MET A 128 9.77 -4.54 10.37
C MET A 128 10.48 -3.53 11.27
N ARG A 129 9.99 -2.29 11.32
CA ARG A 129 10.54 -1.26 12.20
C ARG A 129 10.15 -1.53 13.65
N GLU A 130 11.13 -1.48 14.54
CA GLU A 130 10.90 -1.49 15.97
C GLU A 130 10.08 -0.27 16.42
N GLY A 131 9.19 -0.47 17.40
CA GLY A 131 8.39 0.60 17.99
C GLY A 131 7.39 1.29 17.04
N TYR A 132 7.17 0.73 15.85
CA TYR A 132 6.21 1.28 14.90
C TYR A 132 4.77 1.21 15.43
N ASP A 133 4.05 2.33 15.35
CA ASP A 133 2.63 2.45 15.72
C ASP A 133 1.80 2.79 14.49
N TRP A 134 1.00 1.83 14.02
CA TRP A 134 0.15 2.00 12.86
C TRP A 134 -0.90 3.10 13.01
N LYS A 135 -1.35 3.39 14.24
CA LYS A 135 -2.35 4.43 14.49
C LYS A 135 -1.81 5.81 14.10
N ARG A 136 -0.49 6.02 14.21
CA ARG A 136 0.20 7.25 13.79
C ARG A 136 0.36 7.37 12.30
N GLU A 137 0.06 6.34 11.53
CA GLU A 137 0.19 6.37 10.07
C GLU A 137 -1.14 6.50 9.35
N ILE A 138 -2.23 5.98 9.93
CA ILE A 138 -3.56 6.10 9.34
C ILE A 138 -3.99 7.58 9.29
N PRO A 139 -4.21 8.16 8.09
CA PRO A 139 -4.52 9.58 7.97
C PRO A 139 -5.83 9.98 8.64
N ALA A 140 -6.85 9.11 8.60
CA ALA A 140 -8.14 9.35 9.23
C ALA A 140 -8.03 9.56 10.75
N LEU A 141 -7.07 8.91 11.42
CA LEU A 141 -6.88 9.01 12.87
C LEU A 141 -6.13 10.27 13.30
N LYS A 142 -5.51 11.01 12.37
CA LYS A 142 -4.75 12.24 12.67
C LYS A 142 -5.64 13.46 12.87
N LYS A 143 -6.85 13.46 12.28
CA LYS A 143 -7.75 14.63 12.27
C LYS A 143 -8.35 14.98 13.64
N GLY A 144 -8.10 14.19 14.69
CA GLY A 144 -8.61 14.45 16.05
C GLY A 144 -7.69 15.26 16.98
N ARG A 145 -6.54 15.78 16.51
CA ARG A 145 -5.55 16.50 17.36
C ARG A 145 -5.59 18.03 17.24
N THR A 146 -6.76 18.60 16.95
CA THR A 146 -7.00 20.04 17.11
C THR A 146 -8.22 20.22 18.01
N ARG A 147 -7.94 20.49 19.28
CA ARG A 147 -8.74 21.34 20.16
C ARG A 147 -7.79 22.33 20.78
#